data_AF-A0A0G2ID31-F1
#
_entry.id   AF-A0A0G2ID31-F1
#
_cell.length_a   1.000
_cell.length_b   1.000
_cell.length_c   1.000
_cell.angle_alpha   90.00
_cell.angle_beta   90.00
_cell.angle_gamma   90.00
#
_symmetry.space_group_name_H-M   'P 1'
#
loop_
_entity.id
_entity.type
_entity.pdbx_description
1 polymer ?
#
loop_
_entity_poly.entity_id
_entity_poly.type
_entity_poly.pdbx_seq_one_letter_code
_entity_poly.pdbx_strand_id
1 'polypeptide(L)'
;MMDSVGTLTGLSVDVMVQRLRNVALYAHLHRITLESLTTDHLNIFHRALLRVLGSELAVDTFAQIVDGLPIADVAWDKRHPGIFGDDHPIEAHASLCPGVKDKTSACLEQYDLNSLVFDPKLVQAYQDAPLASKAFHTRLIELVVIALHQVAVDLFKQDDLRSHSQHEIDTVTNCVMVPPKSPAVNPQDYAVTVPPRPTLFNHPYYVDLGIYPEGLADIVGYWAEDRIVGGIVLFDRRADPRDPRDRPDEENQGTGEEAGGQNPAENSPPNIWLHPARDHVTDRVCRLHDDQQEELVDYLLAAPGDTSSLLPILPHKGNRTRVDPATAHSHKFIFREYWDRKPATQELLDLLRRRPQNELDHPEIRDFMNRINALPVEREWKEAKAKDTRK
;
A
#
# COMPACT_ATOMS: atom_id res chain seq x y z
N MET A 1 -33.44 25.64 29.96
CA MET A 1 -32.05 25.81 30.42
C MET A 1 -31.34 24.51 30.17
N MET A 2 -30.47 24.52 29.16
CA MET A 2 -29.39 23.57 28.85
C MET A 2 -29.76 22.10 28.71
N ASP A 3 -30.06 21.74 27.46
CA ASP A 3 -29.92 20.42 26.88
C ASP A 3 -28.50 19.87 27.10
N SER A 4 -28.43 18.60 27.52
CA SER A 4 -27.19 17.85 27.60
C SER A 4 -26.74 17.48 26.19
N VAL A 5 -25.62 18.06 25.78
CA VAL A 5 -24.84 17.63 24.63
C VAL A 5 -24.49 16.15 24.80
N GLY A 6 -25.06 15.31 23.94
CA GLY A 6 -24.76 13.88 23.87
C GLY A 6 -23.32 13.68 23.40
N THR A 7 -22.46 13.28 24.32
CA THR A 7 -21.12 12.77 24.04
C THR A 7 -21.25 11.47 23.25
N LEU A 8 -20.80 11.45 21.98
CA LEU A 8 -20.60 10.22 21.21
C LEU A 8 -19.51 9.39 21.88
N THR A 9 -19.90 8.54 22.83
CA THR A 9 -18.99 7.63 23.55
C THR A 9 -18.52 6.52 22.62
N GLY A 10 -17.19 6.31 22.58
CA GLY A 10 -16.47 5.48 21.63
C GLY A 10 -16.97 4.04 21.49
N LEU A 11 -17.10 3.60 20.24
CA LEU A 11 -17.15 2.19 19.88
C LEU A 11 -15.85 1.51 20.36
N SER A 12 -15.97 0.38 21.05
CA SER A 12 -14.82 -0.49 21.33
C SER A 12 -14.10 -0.85 20.02
N VAL A 13 -12.77 -0.93 20.06
CA VAL A 13 -11.93 -1.31 18.91
C VAL A 13 -12.42 -2.63 18.31
N ASP A 14 -12.84 -3.59 19.12
CA ASP A 14 -13.35 -4.89 18.65
C ASP A 14 -14.63 -4.75 17.82
N VAL A 15 -15.54 -3.86 18.23
CA VAL A 15 -16.78 -3.58 17.49
C VAL A 15 -16.46 -2.92 16.16
N MET A 16 -15.48 -2.02 16.13
CA MET A 16 -15.03 -1.39 14.90
C MET A 16 -14.38 -2.41 13.94
N VAL A 17 -13.51 -3.28 14.46
CA VAL A 17 -12.87 -4.35 13.67
C VAL A 17 -13.92 -5.31 13.11
N GLN A 18 -14.90 -5.72 13.91
CA GLN A 18 -16.00 -6.56 13.44
C GLN A 18 -16.83 -5.85 12.36
N ARG A 19 -17.09 -4.55 12.52
CA ARG A 19 -17.79 -3.76 11.50
C ARG A 19 -16.97 -3.74 10.21
N LEU A 20 -15.68 -3.39 10.26
CA LEU A 20 -14.80 -3.38 9.10
C LEU A 20 -14.78 -4.73 8.39
N ARG A 21 -14.68 -5.84 9.14
CA ARG A 21 -14.76 -7.21 8.60
C ARG A 21 -16.08 -7.45 7.88
N ASN A 22 -17.21 -7.08 8.48
CA ASN A 22 -18.53 -7.29 7.88
C ASN A 22 -18.68 -6.51 6.57
N VAL A 23 -18.23 -5.25 6.52
CA VAL A 23 -18.33 -4.49 5.28
C VAL A 23 -17.31 -5.01 4.24
N ALA A 24 -16.11 -5.44 4.65
CA ALA A 24 -15.12 -6.06 3.77
C ALA A 24 -15.67 -7.34 3.11
N LEU A 25 -16.28 -8.22 3.91
CA LEU A 25 -16.95 -9.44 3.43
C LEU A 25 -18.10 -9.10 2.49
N TYR A 26 -18.91 -8.10 2.84
CA TYR A 26 -19.99 -7.64 1.97
C TYR A 26 -19.44 -7.16 0.61
N ALA A 27 -18.44 -6.29 0.61
CA ALA A 27 -17.82 -5.79 -0.61
C ALA A 27 -17.22 -6.93 -1.46
N HIS A 28 -16.53 -7.89 -0.82
CA HIS A 28 -15.94 -9.04 -1.49
C HIS A 28 -16.99 -9.95 -2.14
N LEU A 29 -18.07 -10.29 -1.42
CA LEU A 29 -19.14 -11.17 -1.92
C LEU A 29 -19.98 -10.55 -3.05
N HIS A 30 -19.94 -9.23 -3.21
CA HIS A 30 -20.69 -8.51 -4.24
C HIS A 30 -19.81 -8.07 -5.42
N ARG A 31 -18.58 -8.59 -5.52
CA ARG A 31 -17.73 -8.37 -6.70
C ARG A 31 -18.30 -9.07 -7.93
N ILE A 32 -18.02 -8.52 -9.10
CA ILE A 32 -18.49 -9.02 -10.40
C ILE A 32 -17.30 -9.25 -11.34
N THR A 33 -17.46 -10.14 -12.31
CA THR A 33 -16.49 -10.33 -13.41
C THR A 33 -16.56 -9.18 -14.41
N LEU A 34 -15.63 -9.15 -15.36
CA LEU A 34 -15.56 -8.12 -16.41
C LEU A 34 -16.39 -8.45 -17.65
N GLU A 35 -17.29 -9.44 -17.59
CA GLU A 35 -18.12 -9.88 -18.73
C GLU A 35 -19.02 -8.77 -19.30
N SER A 36 -19.37 -7.77 -18.49
CA SER A 36 -20.20 -6.64 -18.91
C SER A 36 -19.43 -5.57 -19.69
N LEU A 37 -18.09 -5.62 -19.72
CA LEU A 37 -17.29 -4.63 -20.41
C LEU A 37 -17.42 -4.76 -21.94
N THR A 38 -17.34 -3.62 -22.61
CA THR A 38 -17.13 -3.56 -24.06
C THR A 38 -15.81 -4.25 -24.45
N THR A 39 -15.78 -4.79 -25.67
CA THR A 39 -14.63 -5.53 -26.20
C THR A 39 -13.33 -4.72 -26.12
N ASP A 40 -13.37 -3.41 -26.40
CA ASP A 40 -12.17 -2.57 -26.35
C ASP A 40 -11.62 -2.43 -24.92
N HIS A 41 -12.49 -2.15 -23.94
CA HIS A 41 -12.10 -2.00 -22.53
C HIS A 41 -11.52 -3.31 -21.97
N LEU A 42 -12.17 -4.43 -22.28
CA LEU A 42 -11.74 -5.76 -21.86
C LEU A 42 -10.39 -6.13 -22.48
N ASN A 43 -10.21 -5.92 -23.79
CA ASN A 43 -8.96 -6.21 -24.48
C ASN A 43 -7.79 -5.36 -23.96
N ILE A 44 -8.02 -4.07 -23.68
CA ILE A 44 -6.99 -3.20 -23.11
C ILE A 44 -6.59 -3.70 -21.72
N PHE A 45 -7.56 -4.05 -20.88
CA PHE A 45 -7.28 -4.60 -19.55
C PHE A 45 -6.50 -5.92 -19.62
N HIS A 46 -6.95 -6.89 -20.42
CA HIS A 46 -6.25 -8.17 -20.58
C HIS A 46 -4.82 -7.99 -21.06
N ARG A 47 -4.61 -7.11 -22.06
CA ARG A 47 -3.26 -6.83 -22.57
C ARG A 47 -2.37 -6.20 -21.50
N ALA A 48 -2.88 -5.22 -20.76
CA ALA A 48 -2.15 -4.56 -19.69
C ALA A 48 -1.76 -5.56 -18.59
N LEU A 49 -2.70 -6.40 -18.16
CA LEU A 49 -2.46 -7.41 -17.13
C LEU A 49 -1.47 -8.48 -17.61
N LEU A 50 -1.64 -9.04 -18.80
CA LEU A 50 -0.73 -10.03 -19.38
C LEU A 50 0.69 -9.49 -19.53
N ARG A 51 0.84 -8.20 -19.85
CA ARG A 51 2.15 -7.54 -19.90
C ARG A 51 2.83 -7.53 -18.54
N VAL A 52 2.11 -7.22 -17.47
CA VAL A 52 2.66 -7.26 -16.11
C VAL A 52 2.96 -8.70 -15.70
N LEU A 53 2.02 -9.63 -15.89
CA LEU A 53 2.19 -11.05 -15.53
C LEU A 53 3.36 -11.70 -16.27
N GLY A 54 3.60 -11.31 -17.51
CA GLY A 54 4.72 -11.79 -18.33
C GLY A 54 6.06 -11.12 -18.04
N SER A 55 6.12 -10.13 -17.13
CA SER A 55 7.38 -9.51 -16.73
C SER A 55 8.20 -10.45 -15.84
N GLU A 56 9.54 -10.40 -15.96
CA GLU A 56 10.43 -11.22 -15.14
C GLU A 56 10.20 -10.98 -13.64
N LEU A 57 9.99 -9.73 -13.24
CA LEU A 57 9.71 -9.37 -11.84
C LEU A 57 8.42 -10.00 -11.31
N ALA A 58 7.35 -10.02 -12.10
CA ALA A 58 6.09 -10.66 -11.70
C ALA A 58 6.26 -12.17 -11.58
N VAL A 59 6.88 -12.81 -12.59
CA VAL A 59 7.17 -14.25 -12.55
C VAL A 59 8.01 -14.61 -11.33
N ASP A 60 9.08 -13.87 -11.03
CA ASP A 60 9.94 -14.12 -9.86
C ASP A 60 9.22 -13.88 -8.53
N THR A 61 8.29 -12.91 -8.49
CA THR A 61 7.49 -12.63 -7.30
C THR A 61 6.49 -13.76 -7.03
N PHE A 62 5.72 -14.15 -8.04
CA PHE A 62 4.76 -15.24 -7.93
C PHE A 62 5.46 -16.59 -7.71
N ALA A 63 6.66 -16.77 -8.26
CA ALA A 63 7.45 -17.97 -8.05
C ALA A 63 7.82 -18.16 -6.59
N GLN A 64 8.11 -17.09 -5.84
CA GLN A 64 8.33 -17.21 -4.39
C GLN A 64 7.06 -17.66 -3.65
N ILE A 65 5.87 -17.19 -4.06
CA ILE A 65 4.60 -17.66 -3.49
C ILE A 65 4.41 -19.16 -3.74
N VAL A 66 4.69 -19.59 -4.98
CA VAL A 66 4.65 -21.01 -5.39
C VAL A 66 5.75 -21.83 -4.73
N ASP A 67 6.88 -21.24 -4.37
CA ASP A 67 7.93 -21.91 -3.60
C ASP A 67 7.44 -22.19 -2.17
N GLY A 68 6.74 -21.20 -1.60
CA GLY A 68 6.21 -21.21 -0.24
C GLY A 68 7.01 -20.34 0.73
N LEU A 69 8.20 -19.90 0.34
CA LEU A 69 9.07 -18.98 1.10
C LEU A 69 9.63 -17.89 0.19
N PRO A 70 9.78 -16.65 0.69
CA PRO A 70 10.54 -15.63 -0.04
C PRO A 70 12.02 -16.01 -0.04
N ILE A 71 12.78 -15.56 -1.04
CA ILE A 71 14.24 -15.65 -0.96
C ILE A 71 14.76 -14.70 0.14
N ALA A 72 15.89 -15.03 0.76
CA ALA A 72 16.45 -14.30 1.89
C ALA A 72 16.55 -12.78 1.63
N ASP A 73 17.16 -12.38 0.53
CA ASP A 73 17.29 -10.97 0.14
C ASP A 73 15.94 -10.24 0.07
N VAL A 74 14.90 -10.92 -0.44
CA VAL A 74 13.54 -10.35 -0.55
C VAL A 74 12.83 -10.32 0.81
N ALA A 75 13.12 -11.26 1.70
CA ALA A 75 12.60 -11.25 3.06
C ALA A 75 13.16 -10.06 3.87
N TRP A 76 14.45 -9.75 3.66
CA TRP A 76 15.18 -8.65 4.31
C TRP A 76 14.97 -7.29 3.64
N ASP A 77 14.65 -7.23 2.34
CA ASP A 77 14.34 -6.00 1.58
C ASP A 77 12.97 -5.42 1.98
N LYS A 78 12.88 -5.05 3.25
CA LYS A 78 11.75 -4.38 3.88
C LYS A 78 12.26 -3.49 4.99
N ARG A 79 11.68 -2.31 5.10
CA ARG A 79 11.99 -1.38 6.19
C ARG A 79 11.69 -1.94 7.58
N HIS A 80 10.65 -2.77 7.68
CA HIS A 80 10.23 -3.44 8.91
C HIS A 80 10.06 -4.93 8.64
N PRO A 81 11.18 -5.67 8.47
CA PRO A 81 11.15 -7.02 7.93
C PRO A 81 10.43 -7.98 8.88
N GLY A 82 10.38 -7.66 10.18
CA GLY A 82 9.70 -8.49 11.18
C GLY A 82 10.45 -9.79 11.47
N ILE A 83 11.65 -9.91 10.93
CA ILE A 83 12.67 -10.92 11.18
C ILE A 83 13.91 -10.20 11.72
N PHE A 84 14.69 -10.88 12.56
CA PHE A 84 15.85 -10.30 13.25
C PHE A 84 16.96 -11.33 13.42
N GLY A 85 18.19 -10.85 13.47
CA GLY A 85 19.37 -11.67 13.75
C GLY A 85 19.93 -12.38 12.52
N ASP A 86 21.24 -12.57 12.52
CA ASP A 86 22.00 -13.12 11.39
C ASP A 86 21.81 -14.65 11.23
N ASP A 87 21.17 -15.31 12.19
CA ASP A 87 20.95 -16.77 12.23
C ASP A 87 19.50 -17.17 11.88
N HIS A 88 18.71 -16.26 11.30
CA HIS A 88 17.32 -16.59 10.95
C HIS A 88 17.27 -17.71 9.90
N PRO A 89 16.41 -18.75 10.03
CA PRO A 89 16.39 -19.88 9.09
C PRO A 89 16.18 -19.50 7.62
N ILE A 90 15.62 -18.31 7.36
CA ILE A 90 15.46 -17.76 6.01
C ILE A 90 16.79 -17.57 5.27
N GLU A 91 17.90 -17.38 5.97
CA GLU A 91 19.24 -17.21 5.37
C GLU A 91 19.64 -18.40 4.50
N ALA A 92 19.11 -19.60 4.79
CA ALA A 92 19.35 -20.79 3.98
C ALA A 92 18.61 -20.77 2.63
N HIS A 93 17.59 -19.91 2.47
CA HIS A 93 16.75 -19.83 1.28
C HIS A 93 17.23 -18.72 0.33
N ALA A 94 18.44 -18.87 -0.21
CA ALA A 94 19.08 -17.86 -1.06
C ALA A 94 18.54 -17.80 -2.50
N SER A 95 17.91 -18.87 -2.97
CA SER A 95 17.38 -18.98 -4.34
C SER A 95 16.14 -19.86 -4.37
N LEU A 96 15.29 -19.65 -5.37
CA LEU A 96 14.11 -20.48 -5.60
C LEU A 96 14.45 -21.97 -5.76
N CYS A 97 13.54 -22.84 -5.33
CA CYS A 97 13.67 -24.27 -5.57
C CYS A 97 13.68 -24.60 -7.08
N PRO A 98 14.42 -25.63 -7.52
CA PRO A 98 14.49 -26.01 -8.93
C PRO A 98 13.10 -26.28 -9.54
N GLY A 99 12.83 -25.71 -10.71
CA GLY A 99 11.59 -25.91 -11.47
C GLY A 99 10.39 -25.06 -11.02
N VAL A 100 10.49 -24.32 -9.90
CA VAL A 100 9.41 -23.44 -9.41
C VAL A 100 9.08 -22.33 -10.41
N LYS A 101 10.10 -21.74 -11.03
CA LYS A 101 9.92 -20.67 -12.02
C LYS A 101 9.13 -21.16 -13.24
N ASP A 102 9.50 -22.32 -13.80
CA ASP A 102 8.81 -22.92 -14.95
C ASP A 102 7.37 -23.31 -14.60
N LYS A 103 7.16 -23.89 -13.40
CA LYS A 103 5.82 -24.22 -12.89
C LYS A 103 4.95 -22.96 -12.77
N THR A 104 5.52 -21.89 -12.23
CA THR A 104 4.83 -20.61 -12.07
C THR A 104 4.47 -19.99 -13.42
N SER A 105 5.40 -19.96 -14.37
CA SER A 105 5.14 -19.48 -15.73
C SER A 105 3.99 -20.26 -16.38
N ALA A 106 3.97 -21.59 -16.27
CA ALA A 106 2.88 -22.40 -16.80
C ALA A 106 1.53 -22.10 -16.13
N CYS A 107 1.50 -21.87 -14.81
CA CYS A 107 0.31 -21.44 -14.09
C CYS A 107 -0.21 -20.08 -14.57
N LEU A 108 0.69 -19.09 -14.75
CA LEU A 108 0.31 -17.75 -15.21
C LEU A 108 -0.18 -17.75 -16.65
N GLU A 109 0.42 -18.55 -17.54
CA GLU A 109 -0.03 -18.70 -18.93
C GLU A 109 -1.43 -19.31 -19.05
N GLN A 110 -1.80 -20.19 -18.12
CA GLN A 110 -3.09 -20.89 -18.10
C GLN A 110 -4.13 -20.20 -17.21
N TYR A 111 -3.78 -19.10 -16.54
CA TYR A 111 -4.66 -18.42 -15.60
C TYR A 111 -5.87 -17.81 -16.34
N ASP A 112 -7.08 -18.11 -15.88
CA ASP A 112 -8.31 -17.58 -16.47
C ASP A 112 -8.55 -16.14 -16.03
N LEU A 113 -8.18 -15.18 -16.89
CA LEU A 113 -8.38 -13.76 -16.60
C LEU A 113 -9.87 -13.37 -16.46
N ASN A 114 -10.80 -14.18 -16.98
CA ASN A 114 -12.24 -13.88 -16.88
C ASN A 114 -12.81 -14.24 -15.50
N SER A 115 -12.11 -15.06 -14.70
CA SER A 115 -12.53 -15.39 -13.34
C SER A 115 -12.23 -14.29 -12.33
N LEU A 116 -11.47 -13.25 -12.71
CA LEU A 116 -11.14 -12.12 -11.84
C LEU A 116 -12.39 -11.30 -11.51
N VAL A 117 -12.52 -10.93 -10.23
CA VAL A 117 -13.71 -10.22 -9.72
C VAL A 117 -13.35 -8.85 -9.14
N PHE A 118 -14.20 -7.86 -9.39
CA PHE A 118 -13.96 -6.45 -9.05
C PHE A 118 -15.19 -5.79 -8.44
N ASP A 119 -14.98 -4.66 -7.74
CA ASP A 119 -16.09 -3.84 -7.26
C ASP A 119 -16.97 -3.37 -8.44
N PRO A 120 -18.31 -3.55 -8.39
CA PRO A 120 -19.19 -3.17 -9.50
C PRO A 120 -19.09 -1.70 -9.90
N LYS A 121 -18.85 -0.79 -8.94
CA LYS A 121 -18.72 0.64 -9.25
C LYS A 121 -17.40 0.93 -9.94
N LEU A 122 -16.33 0.18 -9.64
CA LEU A 122 -15.06 0.27 -10.37
C LEU A 122 -15.22 -0.21 -11.81
N VAL A 123 -15.86 -1.36 -12.03
CA VAL A 123 -16.12 -1.88 -13.38
C VAL A 123 -16.92 -0.88 -14.20
N GLN A 124 -18.01 -0.34 -13.62
CA GLN A 124 -18.82 0.67 -14.27
C GLN A 124 -18.03 1.97 -14.55
N ALA A 125 -17.25 2.46 -13.57
CA ALA A 125 -16.45 3.66 -13.76
C ALA A 125 -15.34 3.49 -14.83
N TYR A 126 -14.79 2.29 -14.98
CA TYR A 126 -13.86 1.97 -16.08
C TYR A 126 -14.58 1.97 -17.43
N GLN A 127 -15.77 1.36 -17.49
CA GLN A 127 -16.60 1.30 -18.71
C GLN A 127 -17.09 2.67 -19.18
N ASP A 128 -17.43 3.56 -18.26
CA ASP A 128 -17.95 4.89 -18.56
C ASP A 128 -16.85 5.92 -18.90
N ALA A 129 -15.60 5.63 -18.52
CA ALA A 129 -14.48 6.52 -18.77
C ALA A 129 -14.10 6.52 -20.27
N PRO A 130 -14.03 7.68 -20.93
CA PRO A 130 -13.57 7.74 -22.32
C PRO A 130 -12.17 7.15 -22.47
N LEU A 131 -11.96 6.33 -23.49
CA LEU A 131 -10.66 5.74 -23.80
C LEU A 131 -9.57 6.84 -23.87
N ALA A 132 -8.38 6.51 -23.36
CA ALA A 132 -7.24 7.41 -23.24
C ALA A 132 -7.42 8.63 -22.30
N SER A 133 -8.57 8.78 -21.63
CA SER A 133 -8.73 9.82 -20.61
C SER A 133 -7.93 9.50 -19.34
N LYS A 134 -7.57 10.52 -18.56
CA LYS A 134 -6.91 10.33 -17.25
C LYS A 134 -7.78 9.45 -16.32
N ALA A 135 -9.11 9.57 -16.39
CA ALA A 135 -10.00 8.71 -15.62
C ALA A 135 -9.90 7.25 -16.05
N PHE A 136 -9.91 6.97 -17.35
CA PHE A 136 -9.73 5.63 -17.90
C PHE A 136 -8.39 5.03 -17.45
N HIS A 137 -7.29 5.79 -17.57
CA HIS A 137 -5.96 5.37 -17.13
C HIS A 137 -5.89 5.02 -15.64
N THR A 138 -6.46 5.88 -14.78
CA THR A 138 -6.50 5.63 -13.34
C THR A 138 -7.29 4.35 -13.01
N ARG A 139 -8.44 4.11 -13.67
CA ARG A 139 -9.24 2.89 -13.44
C ARG A 139 -8.60 1.64 -14.02
N LEU A 140 -7.90 1.74 -15.14
CA LEU A 140 -7.08 0.65 -15.68
C LEU A 140 -6.01 0.22 -14.67
N ILE A 141 -5.27 1.17 -14.10
CA ILE A 141 -4.24 0.89 -13.08
C ILE A 141 -4.88 0.23 -11.85
N GLU A 142 -6.03 0.74 -11.38
CA GLU A 142 -6.77 0.18 -10.25
C GLU A 142 -7.22 -1.27 -10.50
N LEU A 143 -7.73 -1.59 -11.70
CA LEU A 143 -8.10 -2.96 -12.07
C LEU A 143 -6.86 -3.87 -12.15
N VAL A 144 -5.76 -3.41 -12.76
CA VAL A 144 -4.54 -4.21 -12.90
C VAL A 144 -3.96 -4.58 -11.52
N VAL A 145 -3.88 -3.64 -10.58
CA VAL A 145 -3.31 -3.93 -9.26
C VAL A 145 -4.20 -4.85 -8.43
N ILE A 146 -5.53 -4.70 -8.53
CA ILE A 146 -6.49 -5.61 -7.89
C ILE A 146 -6.41 -7.02 -8.50
N ALA A 147 -6.13 -7.13 -9.80
CA ALA A 147 -5.92 -8.41 -10.46
C ALA A 147 -4.62 -9.09 -9.98
N LEU A 148 -3.51 -8.36 -9.88
CA LEU A 148 -2.24 -8.89 -9.34
C LEU A 148 -2.41 -9.43 -7.91
N HIS A 149 -3.15 -8.69 -7.07
CA HIS A 149 -3.49 -9.13 -5.72
C HIS A 149 -4.26 -10.46 -5.74
N GLN A 150 -5.29 -10.57 -6.60
CA GLN A 150 -6.10 -11.79 -6.74
C GLN A 150 -5.27 -12.98 -7.24
N VAL A 151 -4.42 -12.79 -8.25
CA VAL A 151 -3.52 -13.84 -8.74
C VAL A 151 -2.61 -14.35 -7.62
N ALA A 152 -2.03 -13.45 -6.81
CA ALA A 152 -1.23 -13.83 -5.64
C ALA A 152 -2.04 -14.62 -4.60
N VAL A 153 -3.28 -14.18 -4.31
CA VAL A 153 -4.20 -14.87 -3.40
C VAL A 153 -4.49 -16.29 -3.89
N ASP A 154 -4.81 -16.45 -5.17
CA ASP A 154 -5.17 -17.73 -5.76
C ASP A 154 -3.99 -18.70 -5.78
N LEU A 155 -2.81 -18.24 -6.21
CA LEU A 155 -1.59 -19.05 -6.18
C LEU A 155 -1.23 -19.46 -4.75
N PHE A 156 -1.37 -18.56 -3.77
CA PHE A 156 -1.06 -18.87 -2.38
C PHE A 156 -2.00 -19.92 -1.79
N LYS A 157 -3.28 -19.93 -2.17
CA LYS A 157 -4.27 -20.91 -1.71
C LYS A 157 -4.08 -22.32 -2.30
N GLN A 158 -3.29 -22.46 -3.36
CA GLN A 158 -3.02 -23.75 -4.00
C GLN A 158 -1.86 -24.45 -3.28
N ASP A 159 -2.18 -25.18 -2.22
CA ASP A 159 -1.18 -25.91 -1.42
C ASP A 159 -0.39 -26.94 -2.24
N ASP A 160 -0.97 -27.49 -3.31
CA ASP A 160 -0.34 -28.44 -4.24
C ASP A 160 0.71 -27.79 -5.16
N LEU A 161 0.71 -26.46 -5.25
CA LEU A 161 1.75 -25.74 -5.96
C LEU A 161 3.05 -25.63 -5.15
N ARG A 162 2.99 -25.69 -3.82
CA ARG A 162 4.13 -25.40 -2.93
C ARG A 162 5.28 -26.39 -3.07
N SER A 163 6.51 -25.88 -3.08
CA SER A 163 7.73 -26.70 -3.08
C SER A 163 8.24 -27.00 -1.68
N HIS A 164 8.14 -26.02 -0.78
CA HIS A 164 8.39 -26.24 0.63
C HIS A 164 7.20 -26.89 1.34
N SER A 165 7.50 -27.86 2.19
CA SER A 165 6.54 -28.46 3.10
C SER A 165 6.07 -27.46 4.15
N GLN A 166 4.85 -27.67 4.68
CA GLN A 166 4.32 -26.81 5.75
C GLN A 166 5.26 -26.76 6.96
N HIS A 167 5.94 -27.87 7.29
CA HIS A 167 6.90 -27.92 8.39
C HIS A 167 8.11 -27.00 8.17
N GLU A 168 8.64 -26.93 6.95
CA GLU A 168 9.75 -26.01 6.62
C GLU A 168 9.29 -24.56 6.71
N ILE A 169 8.10 -24.26 6.19
CA ILE A 169 7.49 -22.92 6.27
C ILE A 169 7.28 -22.51 7.73
N ASP A 170 6.75 -23.41 8.57
CA ASP A 170 6.50 -23.16 9.98
C ASP A 170 7.80 -22.95 10.77
N THR A 171 8.86 -23.68 10.42
CA THR A 171 10.19 -23.52 11.03
C THR A 171 10.75 -22.13 10.80
N VAL A 172 10.54 -21.59 9.60
CA VAL A 172 11.01 -20.26 9.22
C VAL A 172 10.12 -19.16 9.80
N THR A 173 8.79 -19.32 9.71
CA THR A 173 7.84 -18.26 10.11
C THR A 173 7.66 -18.14 11.63
N ASN A 174 7.71 -19.25 12.38
CA ASN A 174 7.53 -19.26 13.83
C ASN A 174 8.84 -19.03 14.61
N CYS A 175 9.92 -18.65 13.94
CA CYS A 175 11.20 -18.39 14.57
C CYS A 175 11.08 -17.23 15.59
N VAL A 176 11.09 -17.55 16.88
CA VAL A 176 11.07 -16.56 17.96
C VAL A 176 12.49 -16.06 18.19
N MET A 177 12.78 -14.86 17.71
CA MET A 177 14.10 -14.26 17.86
C MET A 177 14.14 -13.31 19.07
N VAL A 178 15.13 -13.52 19.93
CA VAL A 178 15.43 -12.62 21.05
C VAL A 178 16.33 -11.50 20.52
N PRO A 179 15.98 -10.21 20.68
CA PRO A 179 16.85 -9.12 20.24
C PRO A 179 18.25 -9.26 20.85
N PRO A 180 19.33 -8.99 20.09
CA PRO A 180 20.68 -9.07 20.63
C PRO A 180 20.79 -8.17 21.86
N LYS A 181 21.38 -8.71 22.94
CA LYS A 181 21.58 -7.99 24.20
C LYS A 181 22.43 -6.75 23.95
N SER A 182 21.81 -5.57 23.90
CA SER A 182 22.55 -4.30 23.89
C SER A 182 23.01 -3.97 25.31
N PRO A 183 24.32 -3.74 25.56
CA PRO A 183 24.78 -3.29 26.88
C PRO A 183 24.32 -1.86 27.24
N ALA A 184 23.79 -1.11 26.27
CA ALA A 184 23.36 0.28 26.43
C ALA A 184 21.86 0.45 26.76
N VAL A 185 21.07 -0.63 26.73
CA VAL A 185 19.62 -0.56 26.89
C VAL A 185 19.14 -1.73 27.73
N ASN A 186 18.24 -1.48 28.68
CA ASN A 186 17.74 -2.50 29.58
C ASN A 186 16.99 -3.58 28.76
N PRO A 187 17.19 -4.89 29.01
CA PRO A 187 16.49 -5.94 28.26
C PRO A 187 14.97 -5.81 28.29
N GLN A 188 14.40 -5.22 29.35
CA GLN A 188 12.98 -4.91 29.48
C GLN A 188 12.50 -3.80 28.53
N ASP A 189 13.38 -2.91 28.09
CA ASP A 189 13.05 -1.82 27.15
C ASP A 189 13.07 -2.31 25.69
N TYR A 190 13.76 -3.44 25.41
CA TYR A 190 13.77 -4.14 24.12
C TYR A 190 12.81 -5.33 24.04
N ALA A 191 12.21 -5.76 25.16
CA ALA A 191 11.35 -6.94 25.23
C ALA A 191 9.95 -6.70 24.64
N VAL A 192 9.86 -6.10 23.46
CA VAL A 192 8.75 -6.38 22.55
C VAL A 192 9.20 -7.61 21.77
N THR A 193 8.87 -8.80 22.27
CA THR A 193 8.86 -10.01 21.44
C THR A 193 7.92 -9.69 20.29
N VAL A 194 8.45 -9.34 19.12
CA VAL A 194 7.63 -9.18 17.92
C VAL A 194 7.08 -10.57 17.66
N PRO A 195 5.76 -10.79 17.77
CA PRO A 195 5.21 -12.10 17.55
C PRO A 195 5.56 -12.53 16.11
N PRO A 196 5.88 -13.82 15.90
CA PRO A 196 6.14 -14.33 14.56
C PRO A 196 4.96 -13.98 13.65
N ARG A 197 5.27 -13.56 12.42
CA ARG A 197 4.24 -13.30 11.42
C ARG A 197 3.81 -14.65 10.83
N PRO A 198 2.51 -14.88 10.59
CA PRO A 198 2.01 -16.13 10.01
C PRO A 198 2.51 -16.39 8.59
N THR A 199 3.09 -15.38 7.94
CA THR A 199 3.77 -15.49 6.65
C THR A 199 4.87 -14.43 6.56
N LEU A 200 5.96 -14.76 5.87
CA LEU A 200 6.97 -13.77 5.47
C LEU A 200 6.55 -12.98 4.22
N PHE A 201 5.52 -13.40 3.50
CA PHE A 201 4.92 -12.62 2.40
C PHE A 201 3.96 -11.57 2.95
N ASN A 202 4.51 -10.49 3.49
CA ASN A 202 3.70 -9.42 4.05
C ASN A 202 4.27 -8.03 3.75
N HIS A 203 3.35 -7.06 3.61
CA HIS A 203 3.63 -5.64 3.73
C HIS A 203 3.37 -5.21 5.20
N PRO A 204 4.31 -4.55 5.89
CA PRO A 204 4.23 -4.30 7.35
C PRO A 204 2.98 -3.56 7.84
N TYR A 205 2.35 -2.77 6.96
CA TYR A 205 1.15 -1.98 7.26
C TYR A 205 -0.18 -2.61 6.83
N TYR A 206 -0.15 -3.76 6.15
CA TYR A 206 -1.36 -4.47 5.67
C TYR A 206 -1.37 -5.90 6.21
N VAL A 207 -1.42 -6.04 7.53
CA VAL A 207 -1.37 -7.32 8.26
C VAL A 207 -2.62 -7.61 9.09
N ASP A 208 -3.73 -6.92 8.80
CA ASP A 208 -4.96 -6.98 9.59
C ASP A 208 -5.87 -8.18 9.23
N LEU A 209 -5.38 -9.41 9.50
CA LEU A 209 -6.09 -10.69 9.27
C LEU A 209 -7.56 -10.71 9.69
N GLY A 210 -7.86 -10.05 10.81
CA GLY A 210 -9.22 -10.02 11.37
C GLY A 210 -10.23 -9.27 10.50
N ILE A 211 -9.78 -8.45 9.54
CA ILE A 211 -10.64 -7.65 8.66
C ILE A 211 -10.74 -8.27 7.27
N TYR A 212 -9.64 -8.87 6.79
CA TYR A 212 -9.51 -9.27 5.41
C TYR A 212 -10.43 -10.45 5.05
N PRO A 213 -11.22 -10.35 3.96
CA PRO A 213 -12.14 -11.41 3.52
C PRO A 213 -11.46 -12.75 3.32
N GLU A 214 -10.25 -12.74 2.74
CA GLU A 214 -9.45 -13.93 2.44
C GLU A 214 -8.33 -14.15 3.47
N GLY A 215 -8.37 -13.42 4.59
CA GLY A 215 -7.49 -13.59 5.72
C GLY A 215 -6.00 -13.46 5.37
N LEU A 216 -5.26 -14.56 5.54
CA LEU A 216 -3.82 -14.59 5.30
C LEU A 216 -3.46 -14.39 3.82
N ALA A 217 -4.29 -14.89 2.90
CA ALA A 217 -4.00 -14.78 1.47
C ALA A 217 -4.03 -13.31 1.01
N ASP A 218 -4.90 -12.47 1.57
CA ASP A 218 -4.92 -11.03 1.27
C ASP A 218 -3.59 -10.35 1.68
N ILE A 219 -2.94 -10.78 2.77
CA ILE A 219 -1.62 -10.26 3.17
C ILE A 219 -0.57 -10.57 2.10
N VAL A 220 -0.63 -11.77 1.53
CA VAL A 220 0.25 -12.20 0.44
C VAL A 220 -0.01 -11.38 -0.83
N GLY A 221 -1.29 -11.09 -1.13
CA GLY A 221 -1.68 -10.20 -2.22
C GLY A 221 -1.04 -8.82 -2.12
N TYR A 222 -1.13 -8.18 -0.94
CA TYR A 222 -0.46 -6.90 -0.69
C TYR A 222 1.07 -6.99 -0.84
N TRP A 223 1.68 -8.08 -0.36
CA TRP A 223 3.12 -8.27 -0.55
C TRP A 223 3.50 -8.39 -2.03
N ALA A 224 2.71 -9.09 -2.84
CA ALA A 224 2.95 -9.21 -4.28
C ALA A 224 2.81 -7.87 -4.99
N GLU A 225 1.81 -7.06 -4.65
CA GLU A 225 1.68 -5.69 -5.18
C GLU A 225 2.90 -4.83 -4.86
N ASP A 226 3.35 -4.85 -3.61
CA ASP A 226 4.55 -4.12 -3.19
C ASP A 226 5.78 -4.57 -4.00
N ARG A 227 5.92 -5.88 -4.24
CA ARG A 227 7.01 -6.49 -5.02
C ARG A 227 6.99 -6.12 -6.49
N ILE A 228 5.83 -6.18 -7.12
CA ILE A 228 5.69 -6.02 -8.56
C ILE A 228 5.59 -4.54 -8.91
N VAL A 229 4.70 -3.80 -8.24
CA VAL A 229 4.43 -2.39 -8.58
C VAL A 229 5.40 -1.44 -7.88
N GLY A 230 5.95 -1.83 -6.72
CA GLY A 230 6.83 -0.99 -5.90
C GLY A 230 6.15 -0.39 -4.67
N GLY A 231 4.90 -0.77 -4.40
CA GLY A 231 4.15 -0.39 -3.21
C GLY A 231 2.67 -0.70 -3.39
N ILE A 232 1.89 -0.62 -2.30
CA ILE A 232 0.43 -0.74 -2.40
C ILE A 232 -0.10 0.51 -3.10
N VAL A 233 -0.86 0.32 -4.18
CA VAL A 233 -1.43 1.42 -4.96
C VAL A 233 -2.70 1.92 -4.30
N LEU A 234 -2.73 3.21 -3.98
CA LEU A 234 -3.82 3.88 -3.29
C LEU A 234 -4.33 5.07 -4.11
N PHE A 235 -5.56 5.48 -3.84
CA PHE A 235 -6.24 6.54 -4.57
C PHE A 235 -6.76 7.59 -3.59
N ASP A 236 -6.69 8.88 -3.97
CA ASP A 236 -7.33 9.94 -3.20
C ASP A 236 -8.85 9.91 -3.40
N ARG A 237 -9.57 9.24 -2.51
CA ARG A 237 -11.02 9.01 -2.65
C ARG A 237 -11.87 10.26 -2.46
N ARG A 238 -11.30 11.38 -1.98
CA ARG A 238 -12.02 12.67 -1.95
C ARG A 238 -12.25 13.27 -3.33
N ALA A 239 -11.46 12.85 -4.32
CA ALA A 239 -11.65 13.22 -5.72
C ALA A 239 -12.47 12.15 -6.48
N ASP A 240 -13.03 11.17 -5.77
CA ASP A 240 -13.79 10.08 -6.37
C ASP A 240 -15.29 10.28 -6.12
N PRO A 241 -16.11 10.51 -7.16
CA PRO A 241 -17.56 10.72 -7.00
C PRO A 241 -18.29 9.48 -6.45
N ARG A 242 -17.59 8.36 -6.25
CA ARG A 242 -18.12 7.13 -5.61
C ARG A 242 -18.11 7.18 -4.09
N ASP A 243 -17.53 8.21 -3.46
CA ASP A 243 -17.48 8.35 -2.00
C ASP A 243 -18.90 8.46 -1.43
N PRO A 244 -19.32 7.58 -0.49
CA PRO A 244 -20.65 7.61 0.11
C PRO A 244 -21.03 8.93 0.78
N ARG A 245 -20.07 9.82 1.06
CA ARG A 245 -20.28 11.14 1.67
C ARG A 245 -20.84 12.18 0.70
N ASP A 246 -20.72 11.97 -0.61
CA ASP A 246 -21.28 12.87 -1.63
C ASP A 246 -22.72 12.50 -2.03
N ARG A 247 -23.38 11.62 -1.26
CA ARG A 247 -24.84 11.56 -1.33
C ARG A 247 -25.39 12.88 -0.77
N PRO A 248 -26.09 13.71 -1.55
CA PRO A 248 -26.84 14.80 -0.94
C PRO A 248 -27.79 14.17 0.08
N ASP A 249 -27.72 14.61 1.33
CA ASP A 249 -28.73 14.29 2.32
C ASP A 249 -30.08 14.70 1.72
N GLU A 250 -30.91 13.73 1.36
CA GLU A 250 -32.27 13.98 0.84
C GLU A 250 -33.16 14.73 1.86
N GLU A 251 -32.66 14.99 3.07
CA GLU A 251 -33.39 15.64 4.16
C GLU A 251 -33.16 17.15 4.32
N ASN A 252 -32.41 17.82 3.44
CA ASN A 252 -32.27 19.27 3.55
C ASN A 252 -32.45 20.01 2.22
N GLN A 253 -33.62 19.83 1.59
CA GLN A 253 -34.17 20.85 0.67
C GLN A 253 -34.73 22.04 1.47
N GLY A 254 -33.82 22.75 2.15
CA GLY A 254 -34.06 24.06 2.72
C GLY A 254 -33.56 25.14 1.75
N THR A 255 -34.50 25.89 1.18
CA THR A 255 -34.28 27.11 0.38
C THR A 255 -33.16 28.00 0.93
N GLY A 256 -32.11 28.23 0.12
CA GLY A 256 -31.00 29.13 0.47
C GLY A 256 -30.08 29.41 -0.72
N GLU A 257 -30.32 30.56 -1.33
CA GLU A 257 -29.60 31.33 -2.35
C GLU A 257 -28.12 31.01 -2.65
N GLU A 258 -27.86 30.91 -3.96
CA GLU A 258 -26.66 31.30 -4.72
C GLU A 258 -25.36 31.60 -3.95
N ALA A 259 -24.46 30.61 -3.93
CA ALA A 259 -23.01 30.84 -3.94
C ALA A 259 -22.39 29.94 -5.02
N GLY A 260 -22.20 30.52 -6.20
CA GLY A 260 -21.47 29.90 -7.31
C GLY A 260 -20.00 29.69 -6.93
N GLY A 261 -19.68 28.45 -6.56
CA GLY A 261 -18.33 27.93 -6.45
C GLY A 261 -18.35 26.46 -6.79
N GLN A 262 -18.22 26.13 -8.08
CA GLN A 262 -17.97 24.75 -8.51
C GLN A 262 -16.74 24.24 -7.76
N ASN A 263 -16.90 23.19 -6.94
CA ASN A 263 -15.77 22.51 -6.34
C ASN A 263 -14.92 21.90 -7.46
N PRO A 264 -13.65 22.30 -7.63
CA PRO A 264 -12.80 21.75 -8.70
C PRO A 264 -12.49 20.24 -8.55
N ALA A 265 -12.98 19.60 -7.48
CA ALA A 265 -12.86 18.18 -7.21
C ALA A 265 -13.88 17.31 -7.96
N GLU A 266 -15.01 17.86 -8.45
CA GLU A 266 -16.08 17.05 -9.05
C GLU A 266 -15.73 16.42 -10.41
N ASN A 267 -14.64 16.84 -11.07
CA ASN A 267 -14.30 16.41 -12.43
C ASN A 267 -12.85 15.95 -12.65
N SER A 268 -12.04 15.79 -11.59
CA SER A 268 -10.67 15.28 -11.74
C SER A 268 -10.56 13.86 -11.21
N PRO A 269 -10.01 12.90 -11.99
CA PRO A 269 -9.79 11.56 -11.48
C PRO A 269 -8.82 11.58 -10.29
N PRO A 270 -8.92 10.59 -9.38
CA PRO A 270 -8.11 10.56 -8.19
C PRO A 270 -6.63 10.38 -8.54
N ASN A 271 -5.77 11.10 -7.82
CA ASN A 271 -4.31 10.90 -7.96
C ASN A 271 -3.90 9.53 -7.43
N ILE A 272 -2.84 8.99 -8.02
CA ILE A 272 -2.26 7.70 -7.65
C ILE A 272 -1.17 7.92 -6.58
N TRP A 273 -1.23 7.10 -5.54
CA TRP A 273 -0.27 7.08 -4.45
C TRP A 273 0.31 5.68 -4.30
N LEU A 274 1.59 5.59 -3.90
CA LEU A 274 2.24 4.34 -3.54
C LEU A 274 2.55 4.33 -2.06
N HIS A 275 2.29 3.19 -1.43
CA HIS A 275 2.78 2.88 -0.09
C HIS A 275 3.82 1.76 -0.20
N PRO A 276 5.11 2.11 -0.35
CA PRO A 276 6.20 1.13 -0.43
C PRO A 276 6.54 0.56 0.95
N ALA A 277 7.09 -0.65 0.97
CA ALA A 277 7.71 -1.26 2.16
C ALA A 277 9.20 -1.58 2.02
N ARG A 278 9.80 -1.39 0.83
CA ARG A 278 11.21 -1.65 0.51
C ARG A 278 12.17 -1.04 1.52
N ASP A 279 13.29 -1.71 1.75
CA ASP A 279 14.35 -1.10 2.53
C ASP A 279 14.93 0.11 1.77
N HIS A 280 15.41 1.12 2.52
CA HIS A 280 16.02 2.34 1.98
C HIS A 280 15.19 3.21 1.01
N VAL A 281 13.86 3.01 0.90
CA VAL A 281 12.99 3.84 0.03
C VAL A 281 12.22 4.92 0.82
N THR A 282 11.13 4.56 1.50
CA THR A 282 10.32 5.41 2.40
C THR A 282 9.27 4.51 3.04
N ASP A 283 8.79 4.80 4.23
CA ASP A 283 7.57 4.14 4.77
C ASP A 283 6.30 4.96 4.56
N ARG A 284 6.44 6.21 4.12
CA ARG A 284 5.30 7.10 3.92
C ARG A 284 4.59 6.85 2.60
N VAL A 285 3.28 7.10 2.60
CA VAL A 285 2.44 7.07 1.40
C VAL A 285 2.82 8.25 0.51
N CYS A 286 3.34 7.97 -0.68
CA CYS A 286 3.90 8.97 -1.59
C CYS A 286 3.00 9.17 -2.79
N ARG A 287 2.73 10.43 -3.15
CA ARG A 287 2.02 10.73 -4.40
C ARG A 287 2.97 10.48 -5.56
N LEU A 288 2.51 9.77 -6.58
CA LEU A 288 3.23 9.70 -7.84
C LEU A 288 3.15 11.05 -8.54
N HIS A 289 4.24 11.42 -9.22
CA HIS A 289 4.22 12.57 -10.11
C HIS A 289 3.40 12.24 -11.37
N ASP A 290 3.00 13.27 -12.11
CA ASP A 290 2.20 13.06 -13.34
C ASP A 290 3.03 12.32 -14.42
N ASP A 291 4.34 12.57 -14.51
CA ASP A 291 5.27 11.84 -15.40
C ASP A 291 5.39 10.36 -15.04
N GLN A 292 5.54 10.03 -13.75
CA GLN A 292 5.57 8.64 -13.28
C GLN A 292 4.25 7.90 -13.55
N GLN A 293 3.12 8.61 -13.47
CA GLN A 293 1.81 8.05 -13.81
C GLN A 293 1.68 7.83 -15.32
N GLU A 294 2.14 8.79 -16.14
CA GLU A 294 2.14 8.68 -17.60
C GLU A 294 3.05 7.54 -18.06
N GLU A 295 4.27 7.42 -17.53
CA GLU A 295 5.17 6.30 -17.80
C GLU A 295 4.52 4.94 -17.47
N LEU A 296 3.81 4.84 -16.34
CA LEU A 296 3.08 3.62 -15.97
C LEU A 296 1.97 3.30 -16.97
N VAL A 297 1.23 4.30 -17.41
CA VAL A 297 0.20 4.13 -18.43
C VAL A 297 0.80 3.69 -19.75
N ASP A 298 1.85 4.35 -20.20
CA ASP A 298 2.56 4.03 -21.44
C ASP A 298 3.10 2.61 -21.40
N TYR A 299 3.69 2.19 -20.27
CA TYR A 299 4.09 0.82 -20.04
C TYR A 299 2.91 -0.14 -20.16
N LEU A 300 1.77 0.11 -19.50
CA LEU A 300 0.60 -0.77 -19.56
C LEU A 300 -0.06 -0.84 -20.96
N LEU A 301 -0.01 0.26 -21.71
CA LEU A 301 -0.62 0.37 -23.03
C LEU A 301 0.32 0.04 -24.20
N ALA A 302 1.60 -0.23 -23.91
CA ALA A 302 2.63 -0.54 -24.88
C ALA A 302 2.23 -1.69 -25.82
N ALA A 303 2.75 -1.64 -27.04
CA ALA A 303 2.47 -2.65 -28.05
C ALA A 303 3.02 -4.03 -27.64
N PRO A 304 2.35 -5.13 -28.06
CA PRO A 304 2.90 -6.47 -27.88
C PRO A 304 4.32 -6.58 -28.46
N GLY A 305 5.26 -7.11 -27.67
CA GLY A 305 6.67 -7.22 -28.05
C GLY A 305 7.58 -6.08 -27.59
N ASP A 306 7.05 -5.00 -27.00
CA ASP A 306 7.89 -4.03 -26.30
C ASP A 306 8.53 -4.68 -25.07
N THR A 307 9.86 -4.60 -24.98
CA THR A 307 10.68 -5.17 -23.90
C THR A 307 11.04 -4.16 -22.81
N SER A 308 10.52 -2.93 -22.89
CA SER A 308 10.70 -1.93 -21.84
C SER A 308 10.22 -2.46 -20.49
N SER A 309 11.04 -2.27 -19.46
CA SER A 309 10.68 -2.56 -18.07
C SER A 309 10.64 -1.26 -17.28
N LEU A 310 9.49 -0.98 -16.67
CA LEU A 310 9.30 0.17 -15.78
C LEU A 310 9.18 -0.28 -14.31
N LEU A 311 8.70 -1.49 -14.09
CA LEU A 311 8.37 -1.99 -12.76
C LEU A 311 9.63 -2.54 -12.05
N PRO A 312 9.78 -2.31 -10.73
CA PRO A 312 8.85 -1.59 -9.85
C PRO A 312 9.07 -0.07 -9.91
N ILE A 313 8.01 0.71 -9.64
CA ILE A 313 8.09 2.17 -9.46
C ILE A 313 8.39 2.46 -7.99
N LEU A 314 9.61 2.92 -7.71
CA LEU A 314 10.03 3.25 -6.35
C LEU A 314 10.00 4.77 -6.11
N PRO A 315 9.27 5.26 -5.09
CA PRO A 315 9.33 6.65 -4.70
C PRO A 315 10.76 7.08 -4.36
N HIS A 316 11.16 8.26 -4.83
CA HIS A 316 12.48 8.81 -4.55
C HIS A 316 12.38 10.16 -3.84
N LYS A 317 13.53 10.77 -3.53
CA LYS A 317 13.64 12.09 -2.88
C LYS A 317 12.89 13.23 -3.60
N GLY A 318 12.55 13.04 -4.89
CA GLY A 318 11.74 13.98 -5.67
C GLY A 318 10.25 13.91 -5.35
N ASN A 319 9.73 12.77 -4.90
CA ASN A 319 8.35 12.60 -4.45
C ASN A 319 8.17 13.30 -3.08
N ARG A 320 7.99 14.63 -3.08
CA ARG A 320 7.92 15.40 -1.84
C ARG A 320 6.54 15.37 -1.16
N THR A 321 5.49 15.08 -1.92
CA THR A 321 4.14 14.97 -1.37
C THR A 321 3.97 13.60 -0.72
N ARG A 322 4.18 13.55 0.59
CA ARG A 322 4.11 12.33 1.41
C ARG A 322 3.16 12.48 2.57
N VAL A 323 2.50 11.39 2.94
CA VAL A 323 1.55 11.33 4.04
C VAL A 323 1.89 10.15 4.94
N ASP A 324 1.83 10.38 6.26
CA ASP A 324 2.05 9.30 7.21
C ASP A 324 0.99 8.22 7.06
N PRO A 325 1.38 6.93 6.97
CA PRO A 325 0.43 5.83 6.78
C PRO A 325 -0.69 5.87 7.80
N ALA A 326 -0.40 6.19 9.06
CA ALA A 326 -1.40 6.26 10.13
C ALA A 326 -2.52 7.28 9.90
N THR A 327 -2.30 8.30 9.05
CA THR A 327 -3.27 9.36 8.75
C THR A 327 -3.78 9.33 7.30
N ALA A 328 -3.07 8.64 6.41
CA ALA A 328 -3.41 8.53 4.99
C ALA A 328 -4.84 8.03 4.79
N HIS A 329 -5.20 6.93 5.47
CA HIS A 329 -6.52 6.31 5.35
C HIS A 329 -7.61 7.16 6.02
N SER A 330 -7.48 7.45 7.32
CA SER A 330 -8.55 8.04 8.15
C SER A 330 -8.73 9.55 8.03
N HIS A 331 -7.67 10.31 7.72
CA HIS A 331 -7.71 11.78 7.68
C HIS A 331 -7.55 12.34 6.27
N LYS A 332 -6.81 11.63 5.41
CA LYS A 332 -6.55 12.04 4.03
C LYS A 332 -7.36 11.25 2.99
N PHE A 333 -8.10 10.21 3.39
CA PHE A 333 -8.93 9.41 2.49
C PHE A 333 -8.14 8.85 1.29
N ILE A 334 -6.86 8.54 1.53
CA ILE A 334 -5.98 7.90 0.56
C ILE A 334 -5.99 6.41 0.88
N PHE A 335 -6.78 5.65 0.11
CA PHE A 335 -6.93 4.21 0.27
C PHE A 335 -7.43 3.55 -1.02
N ARG A 336 -7.19 2.25 -1.15
CA ARG A 336 -7.83 1.44 -2.19
C ARG A 336 -9.21 1.03 -1.71
N GLU A 337 -9.32 0.23 -0.66
CA GLU A 337 -10.60 -0.07 -0.02
C GLU A 337 -10.71 0.60 1.36
N TYR A 338 -11.93 0.98 1.73
CA TYR A 338 -12.16 1.65 3.02
C TYR A 338 -11.87 0.72 4.22
N TRP A 339 -11.75 -0.59 4.00
CA TRP A 339 -11.45 -1.59 5.03
C TRP A 339 -10.01 -2.09 5.02
N ASP A 340 -9.16 -1.63 4.09
CA ASP A 340 -7.77 -2.11 3.97
C ASP A 340 -6.95 -1.93 5.25
N ARG A 341 -7.33 -0.95 6.09
CA ARG A 341 -6.56 -0.62 7.30
C ARG A 341 -7.46 -0.21 8.45
N LYS A 342 -7.05 -0.59 9.66
CA LYS A 342 -7.63 -0.04 10.89
C LYS A 342 -7.29 1.45 11.04
N PRO A 343 -8.23 2.25 11.56
CA PRO A 343 -7.91 3.59 12.03
C PRO A 343 -6.82 3.53 13.11
N ALA A 344 -5.82 4.42 13.00
CA ALA A 344 -4.81 4.55 14.03
C ALA A 344 -5.43 5.06 15.35
N THR A 345 -5.02 4.50 16.49
CA THR A 345 -5.41 5.00 17.80
C THR A 345 -4.75 6.35 18.07
N GLN A 346 -5.35 7.17 18.93
CA GLN A 346 -4.77 8.46 19.32
C GLN A 346 -3.38 8.27 19.97
N GLU A 347 -3.20 7.22 20.77
CA GLU A 347 -1.92 6.85 21.36
C GLU A 347 -0.86 6.54 20.31
N LEU A 348 -1.21 5.77 19.27
CA LEU A 348 -0.30 5.48 18.16
C LEU A 348 0.08 6.77 17.40
N LEU A 349 -0.89 7.65 17.15
CA LEU A 349 -0.63 8.94 16.49
C LEU A 349 0.32 9.80 17.33
N ASP A 350 0.13 9.88 18.63
CA ASP A 350 0.99 10.66 19.52
C ASP A 350 2.39 10.05 19.66
N LEU A 351 2.51 8.71 19.66
CA LEU A 351 3.80 8.02 19.59
C LEU A 351 4.54 8.37 18.30
N LEU A 352 3.87 8.27 17.14
CA LEU A 352 4.47 8.54 15.83
C LEU A 352 4.94 10.00 15.70
N ARG A 353 4.16 10.97 16.22
CA ARG A 353 4.54 12.39 16.23
C ARG A 353 5.80 12.69 17.02
N ARG A 354 6.14 11.86 18.02
CA ARG A 354 7.33 12.03 18.88
C ARG A 354 8.56 11.32 18.33
N ARG A 355 8.43 10.45 17.32
CA ARG A 355 9.58 9.73 16.79
C ARG A 355 10.54 10.69 16.08
N PRO A 356 11.86 10.50 16.22
CA PRO A 356 12.83 11.22 15.42
C PRO A 356 12.53 11.03 13.94
N GLN A 357 12.45 12.14 13.22
CA GLN A 357 12.20 12.13 11.79
C GLN A 357 13.54 12.16 11.04
N ASN A 358 13.60 11.48 9.90
CA ASN A 358 14.78 11.43 9.03
C ASN A 358 14.44 12.02 7.64
N GLU A 359 15.46 12.39 6.88
CA GLU A 359 15.29 13.02 5.57
C GLU A 359 14.79 12.07 4.48
N LEU A 360 14.94 10.76 4.67
CA LEU A 360 14.43 9.78 3.72
C LEU A 360 12.91 9.86 3.67
N ASP A 361 12.21 9.90 4.82
CA ASP A 361 10.74 9.96 4.90
C ASP A 361 10.18 11.38 4.95
N HIS A 362 10.94 12.28 5.55
CA HIS A 362 10.60 13.69 5.74
C HIS A 362 11.59 14.56 4.96
N PRO A 363 11.51 14.57 3.62
CA PRO A 363 12.43 15.34 2.78
C PRO A 363 12.43 16.84 3.10
N GLU A 364 11.38 17.35 3.74
CA GLU A 364 11.26 18.72 4.28
C GLU A 364 12.29 19.05 5.37
N ILE A 365 12.84 18.05 6.08
CA ILE A 365 13.84 18.26 7.13
C ILE A 365 15.12 18.84 6.55
N ARG A 366 15.50 18.41 5.34
CA ARG A 366 16.67 18.97 4.65
C ARG A 366 16.49 20.47 4.42
N ASP A 367 15.29 20.91 4.06
CA ASP A 367 15.00 22.33 3.84
C ASP A 367 15.06 23.12 5.15
N PHE A 368 14.58 22.53 6.25
CA PHE A 368 14.70 23.11 7.58
C PHE A 368 16.18 23.24 8.03
N MET A 369 16.96 22.18 7.86
CA MET A 369 18.40 22.19 8.15
C MET A 369 19.15 23.23 7.31
N ASN A 370 18.83 23.32 6.01
CA ASN A 370 19.41 24.33 5.11
C ASN A 370 19.05 25.75 5.57
N ARG A 371 17.81 25.97 6.02
CA ARG A 371 17.39 27.26 6.59
C ARG A 371 18.14 27.59 7.87
N ILE A 372 18.32 26.63 8.79
CA ILE A 372 19.13 26.83 10.01
C ILE A 372 20.56 27.22 9.65
N ASN A 373 21.19 26.49 8.73
CA ASN A 373 22.58 26.75 8.32
C ASN A 373 22.74 28.10 7.62
N ALA A 374 21.68 28.65 7.04
CA ALA A 374 21.67 29.98 6.44
C ALA A 374 21.41 31.11 7.45
N LEU A 375 21.09 30.82 8.72
CA LEU A 375 20.91 31.83 9.74
C LEU A 375 22.24 32.52 10.08
N PRO A 376 22.27 33.85 10.30
CA PRO A 376 23.49 34.60 10.57
C PRO A 376 23.97 34.36 12.02
N VAL A 377 24.66 33.25 12.28
CA VAL A 377 25.08 32.89 13.66
C VAL A 377 26.21 33.77 14.18
N GLU A 378 27.15 34.21 13.33
CA GLU A 378 28.38 34.84 13.85
C GLU A 378 28.29 36.34 14.10
N ARG A 379 27.59 37.11 13.25
CA ARG A 379 27.61 38.57 13.35
C ARG A 379 26.72 39.08 14.48
N GLU A 380 25.52 38.53 14.58
CA GLU A 380 24.53 38.91 15.60
C GLU A 380 24.93 38.42 17.00
N TRP A 381 25.53 37.23 17.12
CA TRP A 381 26.06 36.74 18.41
C TRP A 381 27.26 37.57 18.90
N LYS A 382 28.18 37.96 17.99
CA LYS A 382 29.32 38.83 18.34
C LYS A 382 28.84 40.25 18.74
N GLU A 383 27.83 40.79 18.06
CA GLU A 383 27.24 42.10 18.39
C GLU A 383 26.44 42.07 19.71
N ALA A 384 25.70 40.99 19.98
CA ALA A 384 24.99 40.80 21.25
C ALA A 384 25.97 40.66 22.44
N LYS A 385 27.04 39.86 22.28
CA LYS A 385 28.08 39.68 23.31
C LYS A 385 28.88 40.95 23.58
N ALA A 386 29.07 41.79 22.56
CA ALA A 386 29.74 43.10 22.68
C ALA A 386 28.87 44.18 23.36
N LYS A 387 27.54 44.05 23.32
CA LYS A 387 26.61 44.92 24.07
C LYS A 387 26.51 44.51 25.54
N ASP A 388 26.61 43.22 25.85
CA ASP A 388 26.51 42.71 27.22
C ASP A 388 27.78 42.96 28.06
N THR A 389 28.94 43.12 27.41
CA THR A 389 30.21 43.49 28.05
C THR A 389 30.37 45.00 28.31
N ARG A 390 29.35 45.82 28.01
CA ARG A 390 29.33 47.27 28.25
C ARG A 390 28.43 47.71 29.42
N LYS A 391 27.96 46.77 30.24
CA LYS A 391 27.43 47.02 31.58
C LYS A 391 28.48 46.61 32.61
#